data_AF-A0A1I1NFJ7-F1
#
_entry.id   AF-A0A1I1NFJ7-F1
#
_cell.length_a   1.000
_cell.length_b   1.000
_cell.length_c   1.000
_cell.angle_alpha   90.00
_cell.angle_beta   90.00
_cell.angle_gamma   90.00
#
_symmetry.space_group_name_H-M   'P 1'
#
loop_
_entity.id
_entity.type
_entity.pdbx_description
1 polymer ?
#
loop_
_entity_poly.entity_id
_entity_poly.type
_entity_poly.pdbx_seq_one_letter_code
_entity_poly.pdbx_strand_id
1 'polypeptide(L)'
;MENNITTSLFHYTNSIDALKGIISEGLFANYCAEKFSFNSQEETVGVPMISFCDIPLKRIDGFTERYGNYAIALSKDWGLEHRINPVFYAANEDVIAGLWFWRNYTQKIKDDLAKVGSDGKKISFSLEAGPIPGLADFFNYGNAKEAMLIFYALIKKYESEHKGTMQTNYIESEWRYVVKEDDNIKWLWGEDSYRNWRGDGKHKPEPSNELKKRRLGFSASDIKHIIIKDEIERTILIDWMGDLASIGGGKILNDDDKKLLISRINSMEEIRMDY
;
A
#
# COMPACT_ATOMS: atom_id res chain seq x y z
N MET A 1 -17.25 11.20 -23.28
CA MET A 1 -16.04 10.90 -22.49
C MET A 1 -16.41 9.77 -21.57
N GLU A 2 -15.77 8.59 -21.69
CA GLU A 2 -16.01 7.50 -20.75
C GLU A 2 -15.53 7.94 -19.35
N ASN A 3 -16.39 7.76 -18.34
CA ASN A 3 -16.01 7.99 -16.95
C ASN A 3 -15.05 6.88 -16.54
N ASN A 4 -13.75 7.15 -16.66
CA ASN A 4 -12.68 6.23 -16.27
C ASN A 4 -12.41 6.19 -14.76
N ILE A 5 -13.25 6.84 -13.96
CA ILE A 5 -13.11 6.96 -12.51
C ILE A 5 -14.15 6.05 -11.87
N THR A 6 -13.69 5.07 -11.06
CA THR A 6 -14.63 4.22 -10.32
C THR A 6 -15.03 4.88 -9.00
N THR A 7 -16.04 4.33 -8.33
CA THR A 7 -16.40 4.73 -6.96
C THR A 7 -15.71 3.85 -5.90
N SER A 8 -14.82 2.96 -6.31
CA SER A 8 -14.29 1.88 -5.48
C SER A 8 -12.78 1.74 -5.63
N LEU A 9 -12.10 1.14 -4.66
CA LEU A 9 -10.69 0.80 -4.71
C LEU A 9 -10.56 -0.72 -4.59
N PHE A 10 -9.96 -1.35 -5.59
CA PHE A 10 -9.84 -2.80 -5.69
C PHE A 10 -8.51 -3.28 -5.12
N HIS A 11 -8.55 -4.20 -4.17
CA HIS A 11 -7.38 -4.95 -3.70
C HIS A 11 -7.48 -6.39 -4.20
N TYR A 12 -6.58 -6.74 -5.12
CA TYR A 12 -6.54 -8.06 -5.75
C TYR A 12 -5.68 -9.05 -4.96
N THR A 13 -6.01 -10.33 -5.08
CA THR A 13 -5.28 -11.44 -4.49
C THR A 13 -5.34 -12.70 -5.37
N ASN A 14 -4.45 -13.65 -5.09
CA ASN A 14 -4.21 -14.82 -5.94
C ASN A 14 -4.97 -16.09 -5.48
N SER A 15 -5.64 -16.07 -4.33
CA SER A 15 -6.40 -17.22 -3.84
C SER A 15 -7.67 -16.81 -3.09
N ILE A 16 -8.66 -17.70 -3.13
CA ILE A 16 -9.88 -17.55 -2.34
C ILE A 16 -9.60 -17.52 -0.83
N ASP A 17 -8.60 -18.26 -0.35
CA ASP A 17 -8.25 -18.27 1.08
C ASP A 17 -7.69 -16.92 1.53
N ALA A 18 -6.87 -16.27 0.69
CA ALA A 18 -6.40 -14.92 0.98
C ALA A 18 -7.55 -13.91 0.96
N LEU A 19 -8.51 -14.05 0.03
CA LEU A 19 -9.71 -13.22 0.00
C LEU A 19 -10.56 -13.40 1.27
N LYS A 20 -10.78 -14.65 1.69
CA LYS A 20 -11.47 -14.99 2.95
C LYS A 20 -10.77 -14.37 4.15
N GLY A 21 -9.45 -14.51 4.23
CA GLY A 21 -8.62 -13.90 5.27
C GLY A 21 -8.75 -12.38 5.32
N ILE A 22 -8.73 -11.72 4.15
CA ILE A 22 -8.95 -10.27 4.05
C ILE A 22 -10.36 -9.89 4.56
N ILE A 23 -11.40 -10.61 4.12
CA ILE A 23 -12.78 -10.35 4.55
C ILE A 23 -12.92 -10.50 6.07
N SER A 24 -12.35 -11.54 6.68
CA SER A 24 -12.47 -11.78 8.13
C SER A 24 -11.59 -10.84 8.96
N GLU A 25 -10.32 -10.67 8.59
CA GLU A 25 -9.30 -10.02 9.44
C GLU A 25 -9.05 -8.55 9.08
N GLY A 26 -9.48 -8.11 7.90
CA GLY A 26 -9.13 -6.82 7.32
C GLY A 26 -7.87 -6.88 6.46
N LEU A 27 -7.34 -5.70 6.10
CA LEU A 27 -6.16 -5.58 5.26
C LEU A 27 -4.92 -5.27 6.10
N PHE A 28 -3.84 -6.00 5.85
CA PHE A 28 -2.54 -5.80 6.50
C PHE A 28 -1.51 -5.27 5.52
N ALA A 29 -0.79 -4.22 5.93
CA ALA A 29 0.35 -3.72 5.16
C ALA A 29 1.51 -4.71 5.20
N ASN A 30 2.25 -4.79 4.10
CA ASN A 30 3.45 -5.59 4.01
C ASN A 30 4.47 -4.91 3.10
N TYR A 31 5.75 -5.28 3.17
CA TYR A 31 6.78 -4.59 2.41
C TYR A 31 6.65 -4.89 0.91
N CYS A 32 6.70 -3.84 0.10
CA CYS A 32 6.71 -3.86 -1.34
C CYS A 32 7.92 -3.07 -1.83
N ALA A 33 8.67 -3.61 -2.78
CA ALA A 33 9.84 -2.93 -3.34
C ALA A 33 9.42 -1.87 -4.37
N GLU A 34 9.83 -0.64 -4.13
CA GLU A 34 9.82 0.44 -5.12
C GLU A 34 11.25 0.62 -5.64
N LYS A 35 11.39 0.63 -6.96
CA LYS A 35 12.69 0.74 -7.64
C LYS A 35 12.79 2.05 -8.41
N PHE A 36 13.79 2.84 -8.06
CA PHE A 36 14.12 4.11 -8.66
C PHE A 36 15.47 3.99 -9.36
N SER A 37 15.62 4.60 -10.52
CA SER A 37 16.91 4.69 -11.19
C SER A 37 17.10 6.08 -11.75
N PHE A 38 18.31 6.60 -11.63
CA PHE A 38 18.71 7.90 -12.17
C PHE A 38 20.23 7.90 -12.40
N ASN A 39 20.70 8.37 -13.57
CA ASN A 39 22.13 8.43 -13.92
C ASN A 39 22.91 7.13 -13.61
N SER A 40 22.38 5.98 -14.05
CA SER A 40 22.97 4.64 -13.82
C SER A 40 23.06 4.20 -12.36
N GLN A 41 22.50 4.96 -11.43
CA GLN A 41 22.36 4.56 -10.03
C GLN A 41 20.96 3.99 -9.83
N GLU A 42 20.89 2.85 -9.14
CA GLU A 42 19.64 2.21 -8.76
C GLU A 42 19.44 2.32 -7.26
N GLU A 43 18.20 2.54 -6.87
CA GLU A 43 17.77 2.57 -5.50
C GLU A 43 16.50 1.74 -5.35
N THR A 44 16.55 0.77 -4.44
CA THR A 44 15.38 0.02 -4.00
C THR A 44 15.02 0.46 -2.59
N VAL A 45 13.74 0.68 -2.36
CA VAL A 45 13.18 0.86 -1.02
C VAL A 45 12.01 -0.10 -0.81
N GLY A 46 12.06 -0.87 0.27
CA GLY A 46 10.94 -1.68 0.74
C GLY A 46 10.01 -0.82 1.59
N VAL A 47 8.85 -0.49 1.04
CA VAL A 47 7.82 0.31 1.69
C VAL A 47 6.74 -0.61 2.26
N PRO A 48 6.43 -0.54 3.57
CA PRO A 48 5.28 -1.23 4.13
C PRO A 48 3.99 -0.52 3.71
N MET A 49 3.23 -1.15 2.81
CA MET A 49 2.05 -0.53 2.22
C MET A 49 0.95 -1.55 1.89
N ILE A 50 -0.25 -1.04 1.59
CA ILE A 50 -1.34 -1.77 0.95
C ILE A 50 -1.67 -1.02 -0.35
N SER A 51 -1.60 -1.73 -1.47
CA SER A 51 -1.90 -1.19 -2.79
C SER A 51 -3.32 -1.54 -3.22
N PHE A 52 -3.97 -0.60 -3.88
CA PHE A 52 -5.29 -0.74 -4.48
C PHE A 52 -5.25 -0.21 -5.91
N CYS A 53 -6.18 -0.65 -6.74
CA CYS A 53 -6.33 -0.14 -8.11
C CYS A 53 -7.69 0.55 -8.27
N ASP A 54 -7.71 1.68 -8.96
CA ASP A 54 -8.92 2.39 -9.37
C ASP A 54 -9.21 2.11 -10.84
N ILE A 55 -9.61 0.87 -11.14
CA ILE A 55 -9.82 0.40 -12.50
C ILE A 55 -11.27 -0.07 -12.66
N PRO A 56 -12.01 0.42 -13.66
CA PRO A 56 -13.35 -0.09 -13.97
C PRO A 56 -13.31 -1.58 -14.32
N LEU A 57 -14.32 -2.35 -13.89
CA LEU A 57 -14.41 -3.79 -14.19
C LEU A 57 -14.27 -4.13 -15.69
N LYS A 58 -14.71 -3.23 -16.57
CA LYS A 58 -14.54 -3.33 -18.04
C LYS A 58 -13.09 -3.46 -18.53
N ARG A 59 -12.10 -3.12 -17.69
CA ARG A 59 -10.68 -3.12 -18.07
C ARG A 59 -9.88 -4.20 -17.33
N ILE A 60 -10.55 -5.19 -16.75
CA ILE A 60 -9.96 -6.13 -15.80
C ILE A 60 -9.04 -7.20 -16.43
N ASP A 61 -9.21 -7.52 -17.73
CA ASP A 61 -8.53 -8.66 -18.36
C ASP A 61 -7.00 -8.55 -18.35
N GLY A 62 -6.44 -7.36 -18.54
CA GLY A 62 -4.99 -7.13 -18.44
C GLY A 62 -4.43 -7.16 -17.01
N PHE A 63 -5.29 -7.12 -15.98
CA PHE A 63 -4.89 -7.07 -14.57
C PHE A 63 -5.01 -8.43 -13.89
N THR A 64 -5.97 -9.27 -14.30
CA THR A 64 -6.13 -10.59 -13.68
C THR A 64 -4.91 -11.50 -13.85
N GLU A 65 -4.20 -11.39 -14.97
CA GLU A 65 -2.92 -12.08 -15.18
C GLU A 65 -1.80 -11.60 -14.23
N ARG A 66 -1.86 -10.33 -13.79
CA ARG A 66 -0.81 -9.70 -12.98
C ARG A 66 -1.09 -9.81 -11.48
N TYR A 67 -2.35 -9.76 -11.07
CA TYR A 67 -2.74 -9.63 -9.65
C TYR A 67 -3.68 -10.72 -9.12
N GLY A 68 -4.18 -11.60 -9.99
CA GLY A 68 -5.05 -12.72 -9.63
C GLY A 68 -6.52 -12.51 -10.01
N ASN A 69 -7.32 -13.57 -9.82
CA ASN A 69 -8.75 -13.61 -10.17
C ASN A 69 -9.68 -13.32 -8.98
N TYR A 70 -9.13 -12.85 -7.86
CA TYR A 70 -9.88 -12.56 -6.64
C TYR A 70 -9.64 -11.12 -6.22
N ALA A 71 -10.67 -10.44 -5.72
CA ALA A 71 -10.51 -9.08 -5.22
C ALA A 71 -11.58 -8.70 -4.19
N ILE A 72 -11.26 -7.73 -3.35
CA ILE A 72 -12.24 -6.96 -2.59
C ILE A 72 -12.20 -5.52 -3.10
N ALA A 73 -13.37 -4.94 -3.35
CA ALA A 73 -13.50 -3.54 -3.71
C ALA A 73 -14.16 -2.78 -2.55
N LEU A 74 -13.45 -1.81 -2.01
CA LEU A 74 -13.94 -0.94 -0.93
C LEU A 74 -14.33 0.42 -1.50
N SER A 75 -15.22 1.14 -0.83
CA SER A 75 -15.63 2.47 -1.28
C SER A 75 -14.44 3.44 -1.30
N LYS A 76 -14.43 4.39 -2.24
CA LYS A 76 -13.42 5.46 -2.24
C LYS A 76 -13.50 6.34 -1.00
N ASP A 77 -14.70 6.59 -0.47
CA ASP A 77 -14.90 7.36 0.76
C ASP A 77 -14.17 6.67 1.92
N TRP A 78 -14.35 5.36 2.08
CA TRP A 78 -13.59 4.55 3.05
C TRP A 78 -12.08 4.69 2.83
N GLY A 79 -11.62 4.68 1.58
CA GLY A 79 -10.20 4.87 1.26
C GLY A 79 -9.67 6.24 1.67
N LEU A 80 -10.42 7.31 1.39
CA LEU A 80 -10.07 8.68 1.77
C LEU A 80 -10.04 8.85 3.29
N GLU A 81 -11.00 8.26 4.01
CA GLU A 81 -11.04 8.24 5.48
C GLU A 81 -9.79 7.56 6.08
N HIS A 82 -9.27 6.52 5.42
CA HIS A 82 -8.05 5.82 5.81
C HIS A 82 -6.77 6.44 5.22
N ARG A 83 -6.86 7.64 4.61
CA ARG A 83 -5.74 8.39 4.01
C ARG A 83 -5.01 7.60 2.91
N ILE A 84 -5.74 6.78 2.18
CA ILE A 84 -5.25 6.13 0.98
C ILE A 84 -5.15 7.19 -0.12
N ASN A 85 -4.00 7.29 -0.78
CA ASN A 85 -3.73 8.32 -1.77
C ASN A 85 -3.39 7.71 -3.14
N PRO A 86 -3.78 8.35 -4.25
CA PRO A 86 -3.32 7.95 -5.57
C PRO A 86 -1.81 8.11 -5.69
N VAL A 87 -1.21 7.23 -6.48
CA VAL A 87 0.20 7.28 -6.84
C VAL A 87 0.45 8.36 -7.90
N PHE A 88 1.56 9.07 -7.74
CA PHE A 88 2.09 10.02 -8.71
C PHE A 88 3.01 9.30 -9.68
N TYR A 89 2.60 9.22 -10.94
CA TYR A 89 3.38 8.56 -11.97
C TYR A 89 4.41 9.51 -12.58
N ALA A 90 5.68 9.23 -12.35
CA ALA A 90 6.80 10.00 -12.89
C ALA A 90 7.19 9.47 -14.28
N ALA A 91 6.86 10.23 -15.33
CA ALA A 91 7.34 9.98 -16.69
C ALA A 91 8.67 10.70 -16.98
N ASN A 92 8.89 11.87 -16.34
CA ASN A 92 10.16 12.58 -16.40
C ASN A 92 11.10 12.08 -15.28
N GLU A 93 12.29 11.61 -15.65
CA GLU A 93 13.33 11.18 -14.71
C GLU A 93 13.82 12.30 -13.78
N ASP A 94 13.64 13.58 -14.13
CA ASP A 94 13.95 14.71 -13.24
C ASP A 94 13.15 14.67 -11.94
N VAL A 95 11.94 14.08 -11.96
CA VAL A 95 11.14 13.87 -10.74
C VAL A 95 11.86 12.89 -9.82
N ILE A 96 12.46 11.84 -10.39
CA ILE A 96 13.27 10.88 -9.65
C ILE A 96 14.56 11.54 -9.15
N ALA A 97 15.21 12.36 -9.97
CA ALA A 97 16.37 13.16 -9.55
C ALA A 97 16.06 14.03 -8.32
N GLY A 98 14.87 14.63 -8.28
CA GLY A 98 14.37 15.40 -7.13
C GLY A 98 14.26 14.55 -5.86
N LEU A 99 13.76 13.32 -5.96
CA LEU A 99 13.69 12.38 -4.82
C LEU A 99 15.08 12.08 -4.26
N TRP A 100 16.03 11.81 -5.15
CA TRP A 100 17.42 11.55 -4.79
C TRP A 100 18.07 12.75 -4.10
N PHE A 101 17.81 13.97 -4.61
CA PHE A 101 18.27 15.19 -3.96
C PHE A 101 17.74 15.29 -2.52
N TRP A 102 16.44 15.09 -2.32
CA TRP A 102 15.83 15.15 -0.99
C TRP A 102 16.36 14.08 -0.04
N ARG A 103 16.64 12.88 -0.55
CA ARG A 103 17.28 11.81 0.22
C ARG A 103 18.68 12.18 0.68
N ASN A 104 19.52 12.65 -0.25
CA ASN A 104 20.89 13.07 0.05
C ASN A 104 20.91 14.26 1.01
N TYR A 105 19.99 15.21 0.85
CA TYR A 105 19.83 16.34 1.76
C TYR A 105 19.43 15.88 3.17
N THR A 106 18.45 14.99 3.28
CA THR A 106 18.01 14.42 4.57
C THR A 106 19.14 13.64 5.25
N GLN A 107 19.92 12.86 4.49
CA GLN A 107 21.07 12.12 5.00
C GLN A 107 22.18 13.06 5.49
N LYS A 108 22.45 14.16 4.77
CA LYS A 108 23.42 15.17 5.21
C LYS A 108 23.02 15.79 6.55
N ILE A 109 21.74 16.20 6.71
CA ILE A 109 21.27 16.75 7.99
C ILE A 109 21.43 15.72 9.11
N LYS A 110 21.10 14.45 8.84
CA LYS A 110 21.30 13.36 9.81
C LYS A 110 22.76 13.22 10.24
N ASP A 111 23.68 13.26 9.30
CA ASP A 111 25.12 13.15 9.56
C ASP A 111 25.65 14.35 10.35
N ASP A 112 25.16 15.56 10.03
CA ASP A 112 25.51 16.78 10.77
C ASP A 112 24.95 16.75 12.20
N LEU A 113 23.71 16.27 12.40
CA LEU A 113 23.13 16.04 13.73
C LEU A 113 23.90 14.97 14.53
N ALA A 114 24.39 13.93 13.87
CA ALA A 114 25.17 12.87 14.53
C ALA A 114 26.49 13.41 15.11
N LYS A 115 27.13 14.41 14.47
CA LYS A 115 28.35 15.06 14.98
C LYS A 115 28.14 15.82 16.29
N VAL A 116 26.90 16.25 16.58
CA VAL A 116 26.58 17.10 17.73
C VAL A 116 25.82 16.40 18.86
N GLY A 117 25.22 15.22 18.63
CA GLY A 117 24.25 14.65 19.59
C GLY A 117 24.10 13.13 19.62
N SER A 118 25.09 12.34 19.19
CA SER A 118 24.92 10.88 19.07
C SER A 118 25.38 10.04 20.28
N ASP A 119 25.54 10.61 21.48
CA ASP A 119 25.96 9.83 22.67
C ASP A 119 24.80 9.19 23.46
N GLY A 120 23.56 9.34 22.97
CA GLY A 120 22.37 8.80 23.61
C GLY A 120 21.89 9.58 24.84
N LYS A 121 22.49 10.73 25.17
CA LYS A 121 22.02 11.58 26.28
C LYS A 121 20.78 12.38 25.88
N LYS A 122 19.79 12.40 26.78
CA LYS A 122 18.67 13.33 26.71
C LYS A 122 19.19 14.76 26.97
N ILE A 123 18.96 15.66 26.03
CA ILE A 123 19.27 17.09 26.18
C ILE A 123 17.99 17.80 26.65
N SER A 124 18.04 18.44 27.82
CA SER A 124 16.99 19.37 28.26
C SER A 124 17.34 20.78 27.81
N PHE A 125 16.42 21.45 27.12
CA PHE A 125 16.56 22.85 26.72
C PHE A 125 15.47 23.71 27.37
N SER A 126 15.83 24.94 27.72
CA SER A 126 14.87 25.96 28.17
C SER A 126 14.17 26.57 26.95
N LEU A 127 12.84 26.61 26.97
CA LEU A 127 12.02 27.29 25.95
C LEU A 127 12.20 28.82 25.98
N GLU A 128 12.88 29.35 26.99
CA GLU A 128 13.15 30.79 27.16
C GLU A 128 14.47 31.24 26.50
N ALA A 129 15.31 30.32 26.03
CA ALA A 129 16.71 30.61 25.64
C ALA A 129 16.90 31.24 24.24
N GLY A 130 15.85 31.73 23.58
CA GLY A 130 15.94 32.19 22.18
C GLY A 130 16.12 31.02 21.18
N PRO A 131 16.37 31.30 19.88
CA PRO A 131 16.48 30.26 18.86
C PRO A 131 17.69 29.36 19.12
N ILE A 132 17.44 28.06 19.29
CA ILE A 132 18.48 27.04 19.46
C ILE A 132 18.68 26.36 18.09
N PRO A 133 19.79 26.62 17.37
CA PRO A 133 19.99 26.09 16.02
C PRO A 133 19.86 24.57 15.92
N GLY A 134 20.42 23.82 16.88
CA GLY A 134 20.34 22.35 16.88
C GLY A 134 18.91 21.79 17.07
N LEU A 135 18.01 22.54 17.73
CA LEU A 135 16.61 22.15 17.85
C LEU A 135 15.86 22.38 16.53
N ALA A 136 16.13 23.51 15.87
CA ALA A 136 15.60 23.80 14.54
C ALA A 136 16.08 22.74 13.52
N ASP A 137 17.36 22.37 13.56
CA ASP A 137 17.94 21.33 12.69
C ASP A 137 17.30 19.96 12.92
N PHE A 138 17.00 19.60 14.18
CA PHE A 138 16.29 18.36 14.51
C PHE A 138 14.86 18.35 13.97
N PHE A 139 14.10 19.43 14.17
CA PHE A 139 12.74 19.53 13.62
C PHE A 139 12.77 19.54 12.08
N ASN A 140 13.73 20.23 11.48
CA ASN A 140 13.93 20.26 10.04
C ASN A 140 14.25 18.87 9.50
N TYR A 141 15.11 18.09 10.18
CA TYR A 141 15.36 16.70 9.82
C TYR A 141 14.11 15.84 9.88
N GLY A 142 13.35 15.91 10.98
CA GLY A 142 12.10 15.15 11.13
C GLY A 142 11.11 15.47 10.00
N ASN A 143 10.89 16.74 9.72
CA ASN A 143 10.00 17.19 8.64
C ASN A 143 10.50 16.78 7.26
N ALA A 144 11.80 16.97 6.97
CA ALA A 144 12.41 16.60 5.70
C ALA A 144 12.34 15.08 5.47
N LYS A 145 12.60 14.29 6.51
CA LYS A 145 12.53 12.82 6.45
C LYS A 145 11.11 12.35 6.18
N GLU A 146 10.12 12.87 6.91
CA GLU A 146 8.70 12.51 6.70
C GLU A 146 8.23 12.87 5.29
N ALA A 147 8.59 14.06 4.79
CA ALA A 147 8.29 14.49 3.43
C ALA A 147 8.96 13.57 2.40
N MET A 148 10.25 13.27 2.58
CA MET A 148 10.99 12.37 1.70
C MET A 148 10.32 10.98 1.65
N LEU A 149 10.01 10.38 2.81
CA LEU A 149 9.39 9.06 2.89
C LEU A 149 8.07 9.03 2.09
N ILE A 150 7.15 9.96 2.34
CA ILE A 150 5.85 9.93 1.68
C ILE A 150 5.97 10.05 0.15
N PHE A 151 6.91 10.85 -0.36
CA PHE A 151 7.15 10.94 -1.79
C PHE A 151 7.73 9.65 -2.37
N TYR A 152 8.68 9.00 -1.69
CA TYR A 152 9.20 7.69 -2.10
C TYR A 152 8.12 6.61 -2.12
N ALA A 153 7.12 6.67 -1.23
CA ALA A 153 6.02 5.71 -1.23
C ALA A 153 4.92 6.02 -2.24
N LEU A 154 4.70 7.29 -2.61
CA LEU A 154 3.62 7.67 -3.52
C LEU A 154 4.09 7.93 -4.95
N ILE A 155 5.39 8.00 -5.23
CA ILE A 155 5.89 8.13 -6.60
C ILE A 155 6.20 6.74 -7.16
N LYS A 156 5.71 6.49 -8.38
CA LYS A 156 6.03 5.30 -9.18
C LYS A 156 6.45 5.75 -10.56
N LYS A 157 7.36 5.03 -11.21
CA LYS A 157 7.69 5.31 -12.61
C LYS A 157 6.49 5.07 -13.50
N TYR A 158 6.27 5.93 -14.48
CA TYR A 158 5.19 5.78 -15.46
C TYR A 158 5.29 4.44 -16.20
N GLU A 159 6.51 4.05 -16.58
CA GLU A 159 6.84 2.77 -17.19
C GLU A 159 8.00 2.11 -16.44
N SER A 160 8.02 0.78 -16.44
CA SER A 160 9.12 0.01 -15.87
C SER A 160 9.23 -1.35 -16.54
N GLU A 161 10.44 -1.90 -16.58
CA GLU A 161 10.64 -3.29 -17.01
C GLU A 161 10.26 -4.25 -15.89
N HIS A 162 9.45 -5.27 -16.21
CA HIS A 162 9.12 -6.37 -15.33
C HIS A 162 9.36 -7.69 -16.06
N LYS A 163 10.32 -8.49 -15.56
CA LYS A 163 10.69 -9.79 -16.13
C LYS A 163 11.02 -9.73 -17.64
N GLY A 164 11.71 -8.69 -18.09
CA GLY A 164 12.08 -8.52 -19.50
C GLY A 164 11.02 -7.83 -20.38
N THR A 165 9.85 -7.51 -19.82
CA THR A 165 8.76 -6.86 -20.56
C THR A 165 8.53 -5.45 -20.03
N MET A 166 8.49 -4.46 -20.93
CA MET A 166 8.12 -3.10 -20.56
C MET A 166 6.62 -3.04 -20.26
N GLN A 167 6.26 -2.45 -19.12
CA GLN A 167 4.87 -2.28 -18.71
C GLN A 167 4.59 -0.82 -18.35
N THR A 168 3.43 -0.31 -18.75
CA THR A 168 2.94 1.02 -18.35
C THR A 168 2.26 0.91 -17.00
N ASN A 169 2.90 1.35 -15.91
CA ASN A 169 2.34 1.28 -14.56
C ASN A 169 1.13 2.22 -14.38
N TYR A 170 1.05 3.31 -15.16
CA TYR A 170 -0.06 4.29 -15.08
C TYR A 170 -1.44 3.65 -15.29
N ILE A 171 -1.52 2.58 -16.07
CA ILE A 171 -2.80 1.88 -16.32
C ILE A 171 -3.41 1.32 -15.03
N GLU A 172 -2.58 1.04 -14.01
CA GLU A 172 -3.03 0.49 -12.73
C GLU A 172 -3.86 1.48 -11.92
N SER A 173 -3.71 2.79 -12.20
CA SER A 173 -4.34 3.86 -11.40
C SER A 173 -4.23 3.54 -9.91
N GLU A 174 -2.99 3.29 -9.46
CA GLU A 174 -2.70 2.71 -8.16
C GLU A 174 -2.96 3.73 -7.04
N TRP A 175 -3.52 3.25 -5.93
CA TRP A 175 -3.71 3.97 -4.68
C TRP A 175 -2.99 3.21 -3.56
N ARG A 176 -2.38 3.93 -2.63
CA ARG A 176 -1.57 3.33 -1.55
C ARG A 176 -1.99 3.82 -0.18
N TYR A 177 -2.17 2.88 0.73
CA TYR A 177 -2.01 3.12 2.17
C TYR A 177 -0.56 2.87 2.55
N VAL A 178 0.08 3.84 3.20
CA VAL A 178 1.51 3.78 3.53
C VAL A 178 1.68 3.78 5.04
N VAL A 179 2.40 2.78 5.57
CA VAL A 179 2.77 2.75 6.98
C VAL A 179 4.03 3.59 7.18
N LYS A 180 3.90 4.66 7.96
CA LYS A 180 5.00 5.54 8.33
C LYS A 180 6.08 4.78 9.11
N GLU A 181 7.33 5.19 8.94
CA GLU A 181 8.40 4.72 9.79
C GLU A 181 8.17 5.15 11.25
N ASP A 182 8.43 4.25 12.18
CA ASP A 182 8.52 4.53 13.61
C ASP A 182 9.64 3.68 14.23
N ASP A 183 9.74 3.63 15.56
CA ASP A 183 10.78 2.87 16.24
C ASP A 183 10.69 1.36 16.02
N ASN A 184 9.51 0.84 15.70
CA ASN A 184 9.23 -0.58 15.52
C ASN A 184 9.11 -1.00 14.05
N ILE A 185 8.79 -0.06 13.14
CA ILE A 185 8.61 -0.29 11.71
C ILE A 185 9.58 0.62 10.95
N LYS A 186 10.60 0.03 10.32
CA LYS A 186 11.59 0.75 9.51
C LYS A 186 11.42 0.35 8.04
N TRP A 187 11.57 1.29 7.12
CA TRP A 187 11.60 0.94 5.70
C TRP A 187 12.92 0.27 5.35
N LEU A 188 12.88 -0.57 4.32
CA LEU A 188 14.01 -1.40 3.93
C LEU A 188 14.80 -0.69 2.83
N TRP A 189 15.80 0.08 3.21
CA TRP A 189 16.60 0.85 2.26
C TRP A 189 17.72 -0.01 1.65
N GLY A 190 17.78 -0.02 0.31
CA GLY A 190 18.75 -0.80 -0.45
C GLY A 190 18.25 -2.19 -0.85
N GLU A 191 18.72 -2.67 -2.00
CA GLU A 191 18.33 -3.95 -2.57
C GLU A 191 18.64 -5.12 -1.60
N ASP A 192 19.80 -5.09 -0.93
CA ASP A 192 20.19 -6.14 0.02
C ASP A 192 19.27 -6.18 1.24
N SER A 193 18.87 -5.02 1.78
CA SER A 193 17.94 -4.96 2.92
C SER A 193 16.60 -5.59 2.55
N TYR A 194 16.05 -5.23 1.37
CA TYR A 194 14.80 -5.80 0.90
C TYR A 194 14.93 -7.30 0.59
N ARG A 195 16.02 -7.74 -0.07
CA ARG A 195 16.25 -9.16 -0.38
C ARG A 195 16.39 -10.02 0.87
N ASN A 196 17.15 -9.54 1.85
CA ASN A 196 17.32 -10.23 3.14
C ASN A 196 15.99 -10.42 3.85
N TRP A 197 15.12 -9.41 3.83
CA TRP A 197 13.75 -9.54 4.33
C TRP A 197 12.92 -10.49 3.47
N ARG A 198 12.92 -10.31 2.14
CA ARG A 198 12.07 -11.04 1.19
C ARG A 198 12.36 -12.54 1.15
N GLY A 199 13.58 -12.94 1.47
CA GLY A 199 14.01 -14.34 1.52
C GLY A 199 14.07 -14.98 0.14
N ASP A 200 13.51 -16.18 0.02
CA ASP A 200 13.59 -17.05 -1.17
C ASP A 200 12.85 -16.53 -2.42
N GLY A 201 12.12 -15.42 -2.29
CA GLY A 201 11.31 -14.84 -3.36
C GLY A 201 10.04 -15.63 -3.71
N LYS A 202 9.84 -16.84 -3.16
CA LYS A 202 8.66 -17.68 -3.40
C LYS A 202 7.55 -17.33 -2.43
N HIS A 203 7.84 -17.27 -1.13
CA HIS A 203 6.85 -16.97 -0.10
C HIS A 203 7.13 -15.60 0.49
N LYS A 204 6.22 -14.65 0.31
CA LYS A 204 6.35 -13.32 0.94
C LYS A 204 6.27 -13.52 2.45
N PRO A 205 7.22 -12.98 3.24
CA PRO A 205 7.11 -13.06 4.70
C PRO A 205 5.78 -12.47 5.18
N GLU A 206 5.21 -13.10 6.20
CA GLU A 206 4.02 -12.58 6.87
C GLU A 206 4.26 -11.19 7.46
N PRO A 207 3.24 -10.32 7.51
CA PRO A 207 3.34 -9.04 8.22
C PRO A 207 3.76 -9.24 9.67
N SER A 208 4.67 -8.39 10.16
CA SER A 208 5.07 -8.39 11.57
C SER A 208 3.88 -8.05 12.48
N ASN A 209 3.98 -8.40 13.78
CA ASN A 209 2.94 -8.03 14.75
C ASN A 209 2.69 -6.52 14.79
N GLU A 210 3.72 -5.71 14.59
CA GLU A 210 3.62 -4.24 14.56
C GLU A 210 2.88 -3.75 13.31
N LEU A 211 3.11 -4.37 12.15
CA LEU A 211 2.32 -4.11 10.94
C LEU A 211 0.87 -4.56 11.10
N LYS A 212 0.62 -5.69 11.77
CA LYS A 212 -0.73 -6.19 12.05
C LYS A 212 -1.53 -5.25 12.96
N LYS A 213 -0.88 -4.50 13.86
CA LYS A 213 -1.52 -3.45 14.66
C LYS A 213 -2.00 -2.26 13.81
N ARG A 214 -1.42 -2.04 12.63
CA ARG A 214 -1.78 -0.98 11.68
C ARG A 214 -2.82 -1.43 10.64
N ARG A 215 -3.60 -2.49 10.94
CA ARG A 215 -4.62 -3.05 10.04
C ARG A 215 -5.64 -1.99 9.59
N LEU A 216 -6.13 -2.14 8.37
CA LEU A 216 -7.30 -1.41 7.89
C LEU A 216 -8.53 -2.32 8.02
N GLY A 217 -9.45 -1.90 8.88
CA GLY A 217 -10.74 -2.56 9.05
C GLY A 217 -11.82 -1.92 8.20
N PHE A 218 -12.93 -2.62 8.02
CA PHE A 218 -14.09 -2.16 7.25
C PHE A 218 -15.37 -2.85 7.75
N SER A 219 -16.50 -2.27 7.38
CA SER A 219 -17.85 -2.81 7.58
C SER A 219 -18.41 -3.38 6.28
N ALA A 220 -19.57 -4.05 6.34
CA ALA A 220 -20.20 -4.61 5.15
C ALA A 220 -20.62 -3.50 4.16
N SER A 221 -20.97 -2.32 4.66
CA SER A 221 -21.37 -1.16 3.85
C SER A 221 -20.24 -0.53 3.03
N ASP A 222 -18.99 -0.72 3.49
CA ASP A 222 -17.79 -0.25 2.81
C ASP A 222 -17.47 -1.12 1.59
N ILE A 223 -17.86 -2.39 1.60
CA ILE A 223 -17.60 -3.34 0.52
C ILE A 223 -18.58 -3.09 -0.63
N LYS A 224 -18.03 -2.81 -1.81
CA LYS A 224 -18.78 -2.60 -3.05
C LYS A 224 -18.79 -3.83 -3.94
N HIS A 225 -17.69 -4.57 -3.98
CA HIS A 225 -17.60 -5.82 -4.74
C HIS A 225 -16.72 -6.84 -4.02
N ILE A 226 -17.08 -8.10 -4.16
CA ILE A 226 -16.26 -9.26 -3.82
C ILE A 226 -16.13 -10.06 -5.10
N ILE A 227 -14.92 -10.12 -5.65
CA ILE A 227 -14.63 -10.77 -6.93
C ILE A 227 -14.08 -12.16 -6.65
N ILE A 228 -14.74 -13.16 -7.24
CA ILE A 228 -14.34 -14.57 -7.21
C ILE A 228 -14.02 -15.05 -8.63
N LYS A 229 -13.43 -16.23 -8.76
CA LYS A 229 -12.98 -16.73 -10.06
C LYS A 229 -14.14 -17.19 -10.94
N ASP A 230 -15.03 -18.00 -10.38
CA ASP A 230 -16.10 -18.69 -11.10
C ASP A 230 -17.34 -18.93 -10.21
N GLU A 231 -18.43 -19.40 -10.81
CA GLU A 231 -19.71 -19.61 -10.12
C GLU A 231 -19.68 -20.79 -9.12
N ILE A 232 -18.76 -21.75 -9.27
CA ILE A 232 -18.63 -22.86 -8.33
C ILE A 232 -18.17 -22.33 -6.97
N GLU A 233 -17.23 -21.38 -6.97
CA GLU A 233 -16.75 -20.73 -5.76
C GLU A 233 -17.80 -19.86 -5.07
N ARG A 234 -18.84 -19.39 -5.79
CA ARG A 234 -19.88 -18.51 -5.24
C ARG A 234 -20.60 -19.20 -4.08
N THR A 235 -21.09 -20.41 -4.31
CA THR A 235 -21.82 -21.19 -3.30
C THR A 235 -20.96 -21.45 -2.08
N ILE A 236 -19.69 -21.85 -2.29
CA ILE A 236 -18.72 -22.10 -1.21
C ILE A 236 -18.48 -20.83 -0.38
N LEU A 237 -18.40 -19.67 -1.04
CA LEU A 237 -18.20 -18.40 -0.35
C LEU A 237 -19.45 -17.97 0.44
N ILE A 238 -20.65 -18.19 -0.11
CA ILE A 238 -21.92 -17.89 0.56
C ILE A 238 -22.07 -18.72 1.83
N ASP A 239 -21.83 -20.04 1.75
CA ASP A 239 -21.91 -20.93 2.92
C ASP A 239 -20.94 -20.48 4.01
N TRP A 240 -19.69 -20.18 3.63
CA TRP A 240 -18.68 -19.65 4.54
C TRP A 240 -19.07 -18.30 5.16
N MET A 241 -19.69 -17.39 4.40
CA MET A 241 -20.19 -16.11 4.92
C MET A 241 -21.37 -16.30 5.88
N GLY A 242 -22.17 -17.34 5.70
CA GLY A 242 -23.27 -17.71 6.59
C GLY A 242 -22.79 -17.98 8.02
N ASP A 243 -21.62 -18.59 8.16
CA ASP A 243 -21.01 -18.92 9.46
C ASP A 243 -20.17 -17.78 10.06
N LEU A 244 -19.94 -16.71 9.30
CA LEU A 244 -19.07 -15.63 9.73
C LEU A 244 -19.72 -14.78 10.85
N ALA A 245 -19.02 -14.63 11.97
CA ALA A 245 -19.47 -13.80 13.09
C ALA A 245 -19.07 -12.32 12.95
N SER A 246 -17.93 -12.05 12.29
CA SER A 246 -17.40 -10.69 12.12
C SER A 246 -16.48 -10.56 10.92
N ILE A 247 -16.33 -9.35 10.39
CA ILE A 247 -15.44 -8.99 9.27
C ILE A 247 -14.48 -7.86 9.63
N GLY A 248 -13.53 -7.57 8.73
CA GLY A 248 -12.68 -6.39 8.79
C GLY A 248 -11.88 -6.26 10.09
N GLY A 249 -11.59 -7.39 10.74
CA GLY A 249 -10.85 -7.41 12.00
C GLY A 249 -11.68 -6.99 13.22
N GLY A 250 -12.99 -7.25 13.22
CA GLY A 250 -13.82 -7.22 14.44
C GLY A 250 -15.18 -6.54 14.33
N LYS A 251 -15.68 -6.24 13.13
CA LYS A 251 -17.05 -5.73 12.93
C LYS A 251 -18.03 -6.89 12.93
N ILE A 252 -18.87 -6.98 13.98
CA ILE A 252 -19.89 -8.02 14.12
C ILE A 252 -20.88 -7.92 12.96
N LEU A 253 -21.22 -9.06 12.36
CA LEU A 253 -22.20 -9.14 11.29
C LEU A 253 -23.60 -9.45 11.85
N ASN A 254 -24.59 -8.69 11.40
CA ASN A 254 -25.99 -9.09 11.48
C ASN A 254 -26.47 -9.74 10.16
N ASP A 255 -27.71 -10.21 10.12
CA ASP A 255 -28.28 -10.89 8.95
C ASP A 255 -28.37 -9.97 7.72
N ASP A 256 -28.61 -8.68 7.92
CA ASP A 256 -28.68 -7.72 6.81
C ASP A 256 -27.30 -7.41 6.25
N ASP A 257 -26.26 -7.36 7.09
CA ASP A 257 -24.86 -7.27 6.65
C ASP A 257 -24.50 -8.49 5.79
N LYS A 258 -24.88 -9.70 6.22
CA LYS A 258 -24.63 -10.93 5.45
C LYS A 258 -25.33 -10.91 4.09
N LYS A 259 -26.62 -10.54 4.04
CA LYS A 259 -27.35 -10.37 2.78
C LYS A 259 -26.68 -9.34 1.88
N LEU A 260 -26.21 -8.23 2.45
CA LEU A 260 -25.50 -7.20 1.72
C LEU A 260 -24.21 -7.76 1.11
N LEU A 261 -23.38 -8.46 1.88
CA LEU A 261 -22.14 -9.08 1.38
C LEU A 261 -22.41 -10.06 0.23
N ILE A 262 -23.40 -10.94 0.40
CA ILE A 262 -23.79 -11.91 -0.63
C ILE A 262 -24.20 -11.19 -1.93
N SER A 263 -24.95 -10.09 -1.83
CA SER A 263 -25.35 -9.28 -2.98
C SER A 263 -24.18 -8.57 -3.69
N ARG A 264 -22.99 -8.52 -3.08
CA ARG A 264 -21.78 -7.90 -3.67
C ARG A 264 -20.83 -8.91 -4.32
N ILE A 265 -21.15 -10.21 -4.31
CA ILE A 265 -20.33 -11.22 -4.95
C ILE A 265 -20.53 -11.15 -6.47
N ASN A 266 -19.44 -11.05 -7.22
CA ASN A 266 -19.41 -11.09 -8.68
C ASN A 266 -18.31 -12.07 -9.11
N SER A 267 -18.54 -12.87 -10.15
CA SER A 267 -17.49 -13.74 -10.68
C SER A 267 -16.74 -13.08 -11.84
N MET A 268 -15.46 -13.42 -11.97
CA MET A 268 -14.66 -13.01 -13.12
C MET A 268 -15.21 -13.58 -14.43
N GLU A 269 -15.83 -14.76 -14.38
CA GLU A 269 -16.53 -15.38 -15.51
C GLU A 269 -17.68 -14.48 -16.01
N GLU A 270 -18.57 -14.06 -15.11
CA GLU A 270 -19.67 -13.13 -15.42
C GLU A 270 -19.14 -11.79 -15.94
N ILE A 271 -18.13 -11.22 -15.26
CA ILE A 271 -17.55 -9.93 -15.66
C ILE A 271 -16.99 -9.97 -17.08
N ARG A 272 -16.32 -11.05 -17.48
CA ARG A 272 -15.73 -11.17 -18.83
C ARG A 272 -16.76 -11.38 -19.94
N MET A 273 -17.94 -11.92 -19.60
CA MET A 273 -19.01 -12.14 -20.57
C MET A 273 -19.82 -10.87 -20.80
N ASP A 274 -20.02 -10.07 -19.76
CA ASP A 274 -20.98 -8.97 -19.76
C ASP A 274 -20.38 -7.58 -19.97
N TYR A 275 -19.05 -7.43 -19.87
CA TYR A 275 -18.34 -6.15 -19.94
C TYR A 275 -17.24 -6.11 -21.00
#